data_AF-A0A7C3I005-F1
#
_entry.id   AF-A0A7C3I005-F1
#
_cell.length_a   1.000
_cell.length_b   1.000
_cell.length_c   1.000
_cell.angle_alpha   90.00
_cell.angle_beta   90.00
_cell.angle_gamma   90.00
#
_symmetry.space_group_name_H-M   'P 1'
#
loop_
_entity.id
_entity.type
_entity.pdbx_description
1 polymer ?
#
loop_
_entity_poly.entity_id
_entity_poly.type
_entity_poly.pdbx_seq_one_letter_code
_entity_poly.pdbx_strand_id
1 'polypeptide(L)'
;MAGLPWIHIRNGSAPLRLLRIHGNEETAREAVELVIEDTPGEAWIVDSPIRHVTLGGLRLDPNRMFSRAGAERNLRLLNPEARPELIAALLDQLDRGRDTLMKTIAPPPGGLWIAAHNNGPGYSIETEAPISQRIHKPQPESPRDFFLFTSAADFEIALKGPYNAVLQDRPGGEDDGSLSRWCAARGVRYVNAEAAQGKLDRQLEMLRWLIAALP
;
A
#
# COMPACT_ATOMS: atom_id res chain seq x y z
N MET A 1 -10.67 -12.60 4.83
CA MET A 1 -11.24 -11.60 3.89
C MET A 1 -10.53 -11.76 2.56
N ALA A 2 -11.22 -11.86 1.42
CA ALA A 2 -10.62 -12.19 0.10
C ALA A 2 -9.66 -13.41 0.07
N GLY A 3 -9.80 -14.34 1.03
CA GLY A 3 -8.90 -15.49 1.20
C GLY A 3 -7.62 -15.24 2.01
N LEU A 4 -7.25 -13.98 2.28
CA LEU A 4 -6.05 -13.64 3.05
C LEU A 4 -6.35 -13.50 4.55
N PRO A 5 -5.45 -13.99 5.43
CA PRO A 5 -5.48 -13.70 6.85
C PRO A 5 -4.93 -12.29 7.13
N TRP A 6 -5.54 -11.61 8.09
CA TRP A 6 -5.19 -10.24 8.49
C TRP A 6 -5.13 -10.15 10.01
N ILE A 7 -4.10 -9.49 10.52
CA ILE A 7 -4.06 -8.99 11.89
C ILE A 7 -4.74 -7.62 11.90
N HIS A 8 -5.66 -7.42 12.84
CA HIS A 8 -6.37 -6.17 13.06
C HIS A 8 -6.05 -5.64 14.45
N ILE A 9 -5.49 -4.42 14.51
CA ILE A 9 -5.20 -3.72 15.77
C ILE A 9 -6.05 -2.46 15.79
N ARG A 10 -6.70 -2.19 16.92
CA ARG A 10 -7.52 -0.99 17.11
C ARG A 10 -7.05 -0.22 18.33
N ASN A 11 -6.79 1.06 18.15
CA ASN A 11 -6.51 2.00 19.22
C ASN A 11 -7.50 3.17 19.13
N GLY A 12 -8.48 3.22 20.04
CA GLY A 12 -9.47 4.30 20.04
C GLY A 12 -10.32 4.38 18.75
N SER A 13 -10.64 5.62 18.37
CA SER A 13 -11.49 5.92 17.20
C SER A 13 -10.96 7.16 16.49
N ALA A 14 -10.44 6.96 15.29
CA ALA A 14 -10.01 8.03 14.39
C ALA A 14 -10.19 7.60 12.93
N PRO A 15 -10.28 8.56 12.00
CA PRO A 15 -10.41 8.24 10.58
C PRO A 15 -9.06 7.88 9.94
N LEU A 16 -8.22 7.10 10.62
CA LEU A 16 -6.91 6.64 10.18
C LEU A 16 -6.91 5.11 10.01
N ARG A 17 -6.36 4.64 8.89
CA ARG A 17 -6.06 3.23 8.62
C ARG A 17 -4.60 3.08 8.25
N LEU A 18 -3.83 2.39 9.10
CA LEU A 18 -2.47 1.98 8.80
C LEU A 18 -2.49 0.59 8.17
N LEU A 19 -1.77 0.40 7.07
CA LEU A 19 -1.74 -0.86 6.35
C LEU A 19 -0.31 -1.37 6.19
N ARG A 20 -0.18 -2.70 6.18
CA ARG A 20 1.01 -3.40 5.71
C ARG A 20 0.57 -4.58 4.85
N ILE A 21 0.94 -4.57 3.57
CA ILE A 21 0.39 -5.50 2.56
C ILE A 21 1.33 -6.68 2.26
N HIS A 22 2.64 -6.45 2.12
CA HIS A 22 3.57 -7.53 1.75
C HIS A 22 4.13 -8.25 2.98
N GLY A 23 4.04 -9.58 2.98
CA GLY A 23 4.43 -10.44 4.11
C GLY A 23 5.88 -10.35 4.59
N ASN A 24 6.81 -9.94 3.73
CA ASN A 24 8.24 -9.92 4.03
C ASN A 24 8.78 -8.52 4.39
N GLU A 25 7.90 -7.51 4.49
CA GLU A 25 8.26 -6.14 4.82
C GLU A 25 8.12 -5.95 6.34
N GLU A 26 9.15 -6.41 7.05
CA GLU A 26 9.14 -6.51 8.51
C GLU A 26 9.31 -5.15 9.20
N THR A 27 10.13 -4.28 8.62
CA THR A 27 10.31 -2.92 9.14
C THR A 27 9.02 -2.10 9.05
N ALA A 28 8.23 -2.30 7.99
CA ALA A 28 6.92 -1.70 7.84
C ALA A 28 5.91 -2.26 8.85
N ARG A 29 5.95 -3.57 9.14
CA ARG A 29 5.11 -4.20 10.17
C ARG A 29 5.39 -3.56 11.54
N GLU A 30 6.65 -3.56 11.95
CA GLU A 30 7.08 -2.99 13.24
C GLU A 30 6.75 -1.51 13.34
N ALA A 31 6.98 -0.72 12.29
CA ALA A 31 6.64 0.69 12.29
C ALA A 31 5.12 0.94 12.41
N VAL A 32 4.29 0.16 11.72
CA VAL A 32 2.83 0.26 11.81
C VAL A 32 2.33 -0.11 13.21
N GLU A 33 2.87 -1.18 13.81
CA GLU A 33 2.52 -1.61 15.16
C GLU A 33 2.89 -0.56 16.21
N LEU A 34 4.12 -0.03 16.16
CA LEU A 34 4.56 1.01 17.10
C LEU A 34 3.78 2.32 16.96
N VAL A 35 3.44 2.73 15.73
CA VAL A 35 2.66 3.95 15.52
C VAL A 35 1.21 3.77 15.98
N ILE A 36 0.60 2.60 15.78
CA ILE A 36 -0.80 2.41 16.21
C ILE A 36 -0.93 2.28 17.74
N GLU A 37 0.13 1.94 18.48
CA GLU A 37 0.12 1.92 19.95
C GLU A 37 -0.11 3.29 20.58
N ASP A 38 0.44 4.36 19.99
CA ASP A 38 0.36 5.74 20.51
C ASP A 38 -0.59 6.64 19.71
N THR A 39 -1.10 6.17 18.56
CA THR A 39 -1.95 6.96 17.66
C THR A 39 -3.35 6.36 17.54
N PRO A 40 -4.43 7.13 17.82
CA PRO A 40 -5.79 6.67 17.57
C PRO A 40 -6.03 6.29 16.10
N GLY A 41 -6.65 5.15 15.84
CA GLY A 41 -6.90 4.61 14.51
C GLY A 41 -7.05 3.09 14.50
N GLU A 42 -6.87 2.50 13.33
CA GLU A 42 -6.80 1.04 13.16
C GLU A 42 -5.63 0.65 12.26
N ALA A 43 -4.99 -0.48 12.54
CA ALA A 43 -3.98 -1.08 11.68
C ALA A 43 -4.47 -2.43 11.13
N TRP A 44 -4.21 -2.66 9.84
CA TRP A 44 -4.53 -3.90 9.12
C TRP A 44 -3.27 -4.44 8.45
N ILE A 45 -2.82 -5.60 8.90
CA ILE A 45 -1.54 -6.19 8.53
C ILE A 45 -1.81 -7.55 7.91
N VAL A 46 -1.31 -7.81 6.69
CA VAL A 46 -1.37 -9.16 6.11
C VAL A 46 -0.56 -10.11 6.98
N ASP A 47 -1.22 -11.17 7.47
CA ASP A 47 -0.64 -12.17 8.37
C ASP A 47 0.14 -13.22 7.55
N SER A 48 1.34 -12.83 7.14
CA SER A 48 2.26 -13.65 6.37
C SER A 48 3.68 -13.15 6.61
N PRO A 49 4.69 -14.04 6.69
CA PRO A 49 6.11 -13.68 6.71
C PRO A 49 6.74 -13.62 5.30
N ILE A 50 5.99 -13.96 4.25
CA ILE A 50 6.50 -14.08 2.87
C ILE A 50 5.82 -13.10 1.91
N ARG A 51 6.56 -12.65 0.89
CA ARG A 51 6.07 -11.69 -0.12
C ARG A 51 4.87 -12.21 -0.89
N HIS A 52 4.98 -13.44 -1.40
CA HIS A 52 3.93 -14.07 -2.21
C HIS A 52 3.20 -15.10 -1.34
N VAL A 53 1.92 -14.87 -1.13
CA VAL A 53 1.04 -15.77 -0.38
C VAL A 53 0.50 -16.86 -1.29
N THR A 54 0.06 -17.97 -0.69
CA THR A 54 -0.60 -19.06 -1.41
C THR A 54 -2.11 -18.99 -1.21
N LEU A 55 -2.86 -18.80 -2.28
CA LEU A 55 -4.33 -18.83 -2.30
C LEU A 55 -4.83 -19.79 -3.36
N GLY A 56 -5.74 -20.69 -3.00
CA GLY A 56 -6.27 -21.68 -3.96
C GLY A 56 -5.17 -22.56 -4.59
N GLY A 57 -4.05 -22.76 -3.90
CA GLY A 57 -2.89 -23.49 -4.40
C GLY A 57 -1.97 -22.70 -5.34
N LEU A 58 -2.26 -21.42 -5.61
CA LEU A 58 -1.47 -20.54 -6.47
C LEU A 58 -0.77 -19.45 -5.67
N ARG A 59 0.41 -19.06 -6.12
CA ARG A 59 1.17 -17.93 -5.56
C ARG A 59 0.62 -16.61 -6.08
N LEU A 60 0.42 -15.65 -5.19
CA LEU A 60 -0.07 -14.31 -5.49
C LEU A 60 0.75 -13.28 -4.70
N ASP A 61 1.10 -12.16 -5.32
CA ASP A 61 1.52 -10.97 -4.58
C ASP A 61 0.26 -10.24 -4.07
N PRO A 62 0.06 -10.10 -2.74
CA PRO A 62 -1.13 -9.46 -2.18
C PRO A 62 -1.37 -8.06 -2.74
N ASN A 63 -0.33 -7.30 -3.08
CA ASN A 63 -0.49 -5.97 -3.66
C ASN A 63 -0.72 -5.99 -5.17
N ARG A 64 -1.23 -7.10 -5.71
CA ARG A 64 -1.69 -7.25 -7.11
C ARG A 64 -3.16 -7.64 -7.19
N MET A 65 -3.81 -7.86 -6.05
CA MET A 65 -5.18 -8.38 -5.99
C MET A 65 -6.27 -7.32 -6.19
N PHE A 66 -5.92 -6.04 -6.22
CA PHE A 66 -6.89 -4.93 -6.19
C PHE A 66 -7.50 -4.60 -7.56
N SER A 67 -7.08 -5.28 -8.62
CA SER A 67 -7.80 -5.32 -9.90
C SER A 67 -7.78 -6.73 -10.50
N ARG A 68 -8.77 -7.08 -11.33
CA ARG A 68 -8.78 -8.38 -12.01
C ARG A 68 -7.61 -8.50 -12.98
N ALA A 69 -7.32 -7.45 -13.75
CA ALA A 69 -6.23 -7.42 -14.72
C ALA A 69 -4.85 -7.56 -14.06
N GLY A 70 -4.60 -6.82 -12.97
CA GLY A 70 -3.36 -6.92 -12.21
C GLY A 70 -3.19 -8.30 -11.55
N ALA A 71 -4.26 -8.84 -10.97
CA ALA A 71 -4.25 -10.16 -10.37
C ALA A 71 -3.97 -11.26 -11.41
N GLU A 72 -4.62 -11.19 -12.58
CA GLU A 72 -4.45 -12.18 -13.65
C GLU A 72 -3.00 -12.19 -14.17
N ARG A 73 -2.44 -11.02 -14.41
CA ARG A 73 -1.04 -10.85 -14.84
C ARG A 73 -0.08 -11.43 -13.81
N ASN A 74 -0.28 -11.11 -12.53
CA ASN A 74 0.58 -11.60 -11.45
C ASN A 74 0.46 -13.12 -11.27
N LEU A 75 -0.75 -13.68 -11.33
CA LEU A 75 -0.98 -15.12 -11.22
C LEU A 75 -0.30 -15.88 -12.36
N ARG A 76 -0.41 -15.41 -13.60
CA ARG A 76 0.29 -16.03 -14.75
C ARG A 76 1.81 -15.95 -14.59
N LEU A 77 2.33 -14.81 -14.12
CA LEU A 77 3.77 -14.63 -13.91
C LEU A 77 4.32 -15.56 -12.82
N LEU A 78 3.63 -15.66 -11.68
CA LEU A 78 4.10 -16.44 -10.53
C LEU A 78 3.82 -17.94 -10.63
N ASN A 79 2.93 -18.35 -11.53
CA ASN A 79 2.47 -19.73 -11.70
C ASN A 79 2.42 -20.12 -13.19
N PRO A 80 3.57 -20.19 -13.90
CA PRO A 80 3.61 -20.42 -15.36
C PRO A 80 2.98 -21.75 -15.78
N GLU A 81 3.00 -22.76 -14.91
CA GLU A 81 2.44 -24.09 -15.17
C GLU A 81 0.99 -24.25 -14.68
N ALA A 82 0.36 -23.18 -14.16
CA ALA A 82 -0.99 -23.27 -13.65
C ALA A 82 -2.02 -23.42 -14.78
N ARG A 83 -2.97 -24.33 -14.58
CA ARG A 83 -4.09 -24.51 -15.49
C ARG A 83 -4.94 -23.23 -15.55
N PRO A 84 -5.35 -22.76 -16.75
CA PRO A 84 -6.15 -21.54 -16.89
C PRO A 84 -7.43 -21.52 -16.05
N GLU A 85 -8.07 -22.66 -15.84
CA GLU A 85 -9.30 -22.79 -15.07
C GLU A 85 -9.07 -22.51 -13.58
N LEU A 86 -7.89 -22.88 -13.05
CA LEU A 86 -7.52 -22.58 -11.65
C LEU A 86 -7.29 -21.08 -11.47
N ILE A 87 -6.63 -20.43 -12.44
CA ILE A 87 -6.44 -18.98 -12.43
C ILE A 87 -7.81 -18.28 -12.48
N ALA A 88 -8.69 -18.68 -13.41
CA ALA A 88 -10.02 -18.09 -13.54
C ALA A 88 -10.86 -18.24 -12.26
N ALA A 89 -10.85 -19.44 -11.65
CA ALA A 89 -11.56 -19.69 -10.39
C ALA A 89 -11.04 -18.82 -9.24
N LEU A 90 -9.72 -18.64 -9.13
CA LEU A 90 -9.12 -17.76 -8.13
C LEU A 90 -9.45 -16.28 -8.39
N LEU A 91 -9.42 -15.83 -9.65
CA LEU A 91 -9.81 -14.46 -9.99
C LEU A 91 -11.26 -14.16 -9.59
N ASP A 92 -12.17 -15.09 -9.83
CA ASP A 92 -13.58 -14.93 -9.42
C ASP A 92 -13.73 -14.92 -7.89
N GLN A 93 -12.92 -15.69 -7.17
CA GLN A 93 -12.86 -15.62 -5.70
C GLN A 93 -12.34 -14.26 -5.22
N LEU A 94 -11.27 -13.74 -5.83
CA LEU A 94 -10.71 -12.44 -5.49
C LEU A 94 -11.71 -11.31 -5.76
N ASP A 95 -12.39 -11.34 -6.91
CA ASP A 95 -13.40 -10.34 -7.27
C ASP A 95 -14.57 -10.32 -6.27
N ARG A 96 -15.11 -11.49 -5.91
CA ARG A 96 -16.17 -11.59 -4.87
C ARG A 96 -15.68 -11.08 -3.50
N GLY A 97 -14.41 -11.31 -3.18
CA GLY A 97 -13.83 -10.93 -1.89
C GLY A 97 -13.41 -9.47 -1.78
N ARG A 98 -13.04 -8.83 -2.89
CA ARG A 98 -12.42 -7.50 -2.91
C ARG A 98 -13.33 -6.43 -2.33
N ASP A 99 -14.59 -6.38 -2.78
CA ASP A 99 -15.53 -5.35 -2.30
C ASP A 99 -15.80 -5.49 -0.80
N THR A 100 -15.87 -6.72 -0.30
CA THR A 100 -16.04 -6.97 1.14
C THR A 100 -14.81 -6.51 1.90
N LEU A 101 -13.60 -6.87 1.44
CA LEU A 101 -12.34 -6.44 2.05
C LEU A 101 -12.25 -4.91 2.12
N MET A 102 -12.48 -4.22 0.99
CA MET A 102 -12.36 -2.77 0.93
C MET A 102 -13.38 -2.07 1.83
N LYS A 103 -14.60 -2.60 1.96
CA LYS A 103 -15.60 -2.08 2.90
C LYS A 103 -15.20 -2.33 4.36
N THR A 104 -14.63 -3.50 4.67
CA THR A 104 -14.23 -3.86 6.04
C THR A 104 -13.10 -2.96 6.55
N ILE A 105 -12.08 -2.71 5.73
CA ILE A 105 -10.89 -1.98 6.18
C ILE A 105 -11.01 -0.47 5.98
N ALA A 106 -12.10 0.01 5.35
CA ALA A 106 -12.30 1.43 5.10
C ALA A 106 -12.36 2.26 6.39
N PRO A 107 -11.74 3.46 6.42
CA PRO A 107 -12.05 4.46 7.39
C PRO A 107 -13.45 5.06 7.11
N PRO A 108 -13.99 5.82 8.08
CA PRO A 108 -15.10 6.72 7.83
C PRO A 108 -14.85 7.65 6.62
N PRO A 109 -15.91 8.21 6.00
CA PRO A 109 -15.77 9.16 4.89
C PRO A 109 -14.78 10.28 5.19
N GLY A 110 -13.89 10.55 4.23
CA GLY A 110 -12.81 11.56 4.37
C GLY A 110 -11.57 11.05 5.13
N GLY A 111 -11.60 9.83 5.67
CA GLY A 111 -10.47 9.26 6.38
C GLY A 111 -9.30 8.87 5.49
N LEU A 112 -8.15 8.73 6.14
CA LEU A 112 -6.85 8.54 5.55
C LEU A 112 -6.41 7.08 5.64
N TRP A 113 -5.95 6.56 4.50
CA TRP A 113 -5.24 5.29 4.42
C TRP A 113 -3.74 5.56 4.26
N ILE A 114 -2.92 4.90 5.06
CA ILE A 114 -1.45 4.94 4.93
C ILE A 114 -0.95 3.50 4.84
N ALA A 115 -0.36 3.12 3.71
CA ALA A 115 0.32 1.83 3.56
C ALA A 115 1.83 2.00 3.73
N ALA A 116 2.39 1.36 4.75
CA ALA A 116 3.84 1.32 4.92
C ALA A 116 4.43 0.18 4.09
N HIS A 117 5.53 0.47 3.40
CA HIS A 117 6.23 -0.47 2.54
C HIS A 117 7.73 -0.43 2.75
N ASN A 118 8.37 -1.58 2.57
CA ASN A 118 9.83 -1.67 2.53
C ASN A 118 10.35 -2.00 1.12
N ASN A 119 10.83 -0.99 0.43
CA ASN A 119 11.29 -1.15 -0.95
C ASN A 119 12.66 -1.85 -1.06
N GLY A 120 12.90 -2.44 -2.22
CA GLY A 120 14.20 -2.97 -2.63
C GLY A 120 15.06 -1.92 -3.35
N PRO A 121 16.34 -2.22 -3.64
CA PRO A 121 17.26 -1.27 -4.28
C PRO A 121 16.84 -0.85 -5.71
N GLY A 122 15.99 -1.64 -6.38
CA GLY A 122 15.48 -1.34 -7.73
C GLY A 122 14.21 -0.49 -7.76
N TYR A 123 13.71 -0.01 -6.62
CA TYR A 123 12.48 0.78 -6.53
C TYR A 123 12.70 2.04 -5.69
N SER A 124 12.30 3.19 -6.22
CA SER A 124 12.54 4.51 -5.62
C SER A 124 11.59 5.55 -6.20
N ILE A 125 11.66 6.79 -5.73
CA ILE A 125 10.94 7.91 -6.35
C ILE A 125 11.27 8.07 -7.84
N GLU A 126 12.46 7.67 -8.29
CA GLU A 126 12.87 7.79 -9.70
C GLU A 126 12.09 6.86 -10.60
N THR A 127 11.68 5.68 -10.09
CA THR A 127 10.86 4.74 -10.85
C THR A 127 9.40 5.17 -10.90
N GLU A 128 8.93 5.90 -9.88
CA GLU A 128 7.55 6.39 -9.79
C GLU A 128 7.35 7.75 -10.47
N ALA A 129 8.38 8.59 -10.54
CA ALA A 129 8.31 9.92 -11.15
C ALA A 129 7.73 9.93 -12.58
N PRO A 130 8.12 9.03 -13.51
CA PRO A 130 7.62 9.04 -14.89
C PRO A 130 6.12 8.79 -15.05
N ILE A 131 5.51 8.11 -14.07
CA ILE A 131 4.07 7.77 -14.08
C ILE A 131 3.26 8.65 -13.12
N SER A 132 3.90 9.68 -12.55
CA SER A 132 3.31 10.59 -11.57
C SER A 132 2.94 11.94 -12.20
N GLN A 133 1.90 12.57 -11.68
CA GLN A 133 1.44 13.87 -12.16
C GLN A 133 2.32 15.01 -11.66
N ARG A 134 2.82 14.90 -10.43
CA ARG A 134 3.69 15.90 -9.79
C ARG A 134 4.71 15.20 -8.91
N ILE A 135 5.85 15.88 -8.72
CA ILE A 135 7.00 15.37 -7.98
C ILE A 135 7.49 16.47 -7.06
N HIS A 136 7.84 16.10 -5.84
CA HIS A 136 8.54 16.92 -4.85
C HIS A 136 9.76 16.14 -4.38
N LYS A 137 10.94 16.73 -4.45
CA LYS A 137 12.19 16.00 -4.19
C LYS A 137 13.21 16.84 -3.41
N PRO A 138 12.90 17.20 -2.15
CA PRO A 138 13.77 17.98 -1.29
C PRO A 138 14.99 17.17 -0.78
N GLN A 139 14.97 15.83 -0.86
CA GLN A 139 16.03 14.93 -0.41
C GLN A 139 16.46 13.97 -1.52
N PRO A 140 16.98 14.47 -2.66
CA PRO A 140 17.32 13.63 -3.81
C PRO A 140 18.36 12.53 -3.52
N GLU A 141 19.17 12.69 -2.47
CA GLU A 141 20.12 11.71 -1.95
C GLU A 141 19.48 10.50 -1.26
N SER A 142 18.20 10.61 -0.86
CA SER A 142 17.42 9.54 -0.23
C SER A 142 16.24 9.11 -1.11
N PRO A 143 16.47 8.66 -2.36
CA PRO A 143 15.39 8.44 -3.33
C PRO A 143 14.45 7.29 -2.95
N ARG A 144 14.87 6.41 -2.03
CA ARG A 144 14.08 5.28 -1.53
C ARG A 144 13.16 5.66 -0.37
N ASP A 145 13.33 6.84 0.21
CA ASP A 145 12.49 7.35 1.29
C ASP A 145 11.53 8.37 0.70
N PHE A 146 10.32 7.95 0.37
CA PHE A 146 9.36 8.82 -0.28
C PHE A 146 7.91 8.45 0.00
N PHE A 147 7.02 9.40 -0.30
CA PHE A 147 5.59 9.18 -0.26
C PHE A 147 4.97 9.16 -1.66
N LEU A 148 3.94 8.35 -1.85
CA LEU A 148 3.05 8.43 -3.01
C LEU A 148 1.66 8.82 -2.52
N PHE A 149 1.16 9.96 -2.97
CA PHE A 149 -0.16 10.49 -2.61
C PHE A 149 -1.17 10.26 -3.73
N THR A 150 -2.41 9.94 -3.37
CA THR A 150 -3.56 9.96 -4.31
C THR A 150 -4.41 11.22 -4.20
N SER A 151 -4.15 12.06 -3.18
CA SER A 151 -4.87 13.30 -2.91
C SER A 151 -3.98 14.50 -3.20
N ALA A 152 -4.41 15.36 -4.14
CA ALA A 152 -3.68 16.58 -4.46
C ALA A 152 -3.60 17.53 -3.24
N ALA A 153 -4.65 17.58 -2.41
CA ALA A 153 -4.67 18.42 -1.21
C ALA A 153 -3.64 17.97 -0.16
N ASP A 154 -3.51 16.66 0.07
CA ASP A 154 -2.49 16.13 0.99
C ASP A 154 -1.07 16.31 0.40
N PHE A 155 -0.92 16.17 -0.92
CA PHE A 155 0.34 16.43 -1.60
C PHE A 155 0.80 17.89 -1.47
N GLU A 156 -0.11 18.87 -1.52
CA GLU A 156 0.23 20.29 -1.27
C GLU A 156 0.79 20.52 0.13
N ILE A 157 0.36 19.74 1.12
CA ILE A 157 0.95 19.76 2.46
C ILE A 157 2.36 19.17 2.40
N ALA A 158 2.54 18.08 1.66
CA ALA A 158 3.85 17.42 1.49
C ALA A 158 4.92 18.31 0.85
N LEU A 159 4.54 19.27 -0.01
CA LEU A 159 5.48 20.25 -0.59
C LEU A 159 6.21 21.10 0.46
N LYS A 160 5.64 21.25 1.65
CA LYS A 160 6.22 22.00 2.77
C LYS A 160 7.04 21.09 3.71
N GLY A 161 7.02 19.78 3.46
CA GLY A 161 7.69 18.76 4.23
C GLY A 161 9.10 18.44 3.76
N PRO A 162 9.86 17.69 4.57
CA PRO A 162 11.25 17.35 4.26
C PRO A 162 11.38 16.13 3.33
N TYR A 163 10.31 15.40 3.05
CA TYR A 163 10.39 14.11 2.34
C TYR A 163 10.13 14.24 0.84
N ASN A 164 10.76 13.35 0.09
CA ASN A 164 10.41 13.12 -1.30
C ASN A 164 8.96 12.65 -1.42
N ALA A 165 8.25 13.13 -2.43
CA ALA A 165 6.86 12.76 -2.65
C ALA A 165 6.49 12.80 -4.13
N VAL A 166 5.55 11.95 -4.52
CA VAL A 166 4.88 12.00 -5.82
C VAL A 166 3.38 12.07 -5.67
N LEU A 167 2.73 12.73 -6.62
CA LEU A 167 1.28 12.72 -6.77
C LEU A 167 0.90 11.74 -7.88
N GLN A 168 0.10 10.74 -7.51
CA GLN A 168 -0.58 9.81 -8.41
C GLN A 168 -2.10 9.85 -8.14
N ASP A 169 -2.72 10.99 -8.41
CA ASP A 169 -4.17 11.22 -8.20
C ASP A 169 -5.06 10.58 -9.26
N ARG A 170 -4.44 10.00 -10.29
CA ARG A 170 -5.08 9.18 -11.32
C ARG A 170 -4.15 8.05 -11.73
N PRO A 171 -4.69 6.89 -12.14
CA PRO A 171 -3.86 5.80 -12.64
C PRO A 171 -3.02 6.26 -13.84
N GLY A 172 -1.71 6.10 -13.74
CA GLY A 172 -0.78 6.19 -14.86
C GLY A 172 -0.27 4.80 -15.24
N GLY A 173 0.27 4.65 -16.44
CA GLY A 173 0.83 3.37 -16.88
C GLY A 173 -0.20 2.24 -16.95
N GLU A 174 0.28 1.00 -16.88
CA GLU A 174 -0.55 -0.19 -16.96
C GLU A 174 -1.13 -0.57 -15.59
N ASP A 175 -2.36 -1.09 -15.55
CA ASP A 175 -2.98 -1.59 -14.31
C ASP A 175 -2.19 -2.80 -13.80
N ASP A 176 -1.54 -2.57 -12.66
CA ASP A 176 -0.67 -3.51 -11.98
C ASP A 176 -1.34 -4.16 -10.76
N GLY A 177 -2.62 -3.84 -10.50
CA GLY A 177 -3.41 -4.41 -9.40
C GLY A 177 -3.04 -3.95 -8.00
N SER A 178 -2.25 -2.89 -7.85
CA SER A 178 -1.88 -2.33 -6.55
C SER A 178 -3.00 -1.56 -5.87
N LEU A 179 -2.92 -1.49 -4.54
CA LEU A 179 -3.87 -0.71 -3.74
C LEU A 179 -3.81 0.78 -4.10
N SER A 180 -2.61 1.33 -4.34
CA SER A 180 -2.44 2.72 -4.75
C SER A 180 -3.19 3.02 -6.06
N ARG A 181 -3.12 2.13 -7.07
CA ARG A 181 -3.89 2.25 -8.31
C ARG A 181 -5.39 2.19 -8.08
N TRP A 182 -5.84 1.25 -7.23
CA TRP A 182 -7.26 1.14 -6.90
C TRP A 182 -7.79 2.40 -6.22
N CYS A 183 -7.01 2.98 -5.30
CA CYS A 183 -7.33 4.22 -4.59
C CYS A 183 -7.36 5.42 -5.54
N ALA A 184 -6.32 5.59 -6.37
CA ALA A 184 -6.24 6.67 -7.35
C ALA A 184 -7.42 6.63 -8.33
N ALA A 185 -7.78 5.46 -8.84
CA ALA A 185 -8.92 5.28 -9.77
C ALA A 185 -10.28 5.65 -9.16
N ARG A 186 -10.38 5.75 -7.83
CA ARG A 186 -11.64 5.96 -7.10
C ARG A 186 -11.65 7.23 -6.25
N GLY A 187 -10.60 8.06 -6.34
CA GLY A 187 -10.46 9.26 -5.51
C GLY A 187 -10.40 8.96 -4.01
N VAL A 188 -9.90 7.79 -3.62
CA VAL A 188 -9.74 7.42 -2.21
C VAL A 188 -8.47 8.07 -1.67
N ARG A 189 -8.59 8.78 -0.54
CA ARG A 189 -7.50 9.46 0.16
C ARG A 189 -6.51 8.43 0.73
N TYR A 190 -5.33 8.35 0.12
CA TYR A 190 -4.36 7.28 0.35
C TYR A 190 -2.92 7.78 0.20
N VAL A 191 -2.02 7.21 1.02
CA VAL A 191 -0.58 7.46 0.95
C VAL A 191 0.21 6.14 1.05
N ASN A 192 1.15 5.87 0.13
CA ASN A 192 2.24 4.92 0.42
C ASN A 192 3.35 5.65 1.16
N ALA A 193 3.88 5.04 2.23
CA ALA A 193 5.10 5.45 2.90
C ALA A 193 6.19 4.40 2.62
N GLU A 194 7.13 4.74 1.74
CA GLU A 194 8.18 3.86 1.27
C GLU A 194 9.49 4.18 2.01
N ALA A 195 10.13 3.17 2.61
CA ALA A 195 11.51 3.25 3.07
C ALA A 195 12.24 1.93 2.80
N ALA A 196 13.56 1.88 3.03
CA ALA A 196 14.31 0.64 2.87
C ALA A 196 14.09 -0.34 4.04
N GLN A 197 14.12 -1.65 3.74
CA GLN A 197 14.17 -2.70 4.78
C GLN A 197 15.33 -2.45 5.77
N GLY A 198 15.05 -2.58 7.07
CA GLY A 198 16.02 -2.35 8.15
C GLY A 198 16.15 -0.88 8.60
N LYS A 199 15.38 0.04 8.02
CA LYS A 199 15.37 1.48 8.39
C LYS A 199 14.16 1.84 9.25
N LEU A 200 14.02 1.19 10.41
CA LEU A 200 12.87 1.39 11.30
C LEU A 200 12.72 2.84 11.77
N ASP A 201 13.79 3.43 12.31
CA ASP A 201 13.76 4.82 12.82
C ASP A 201 13.26 5.79 11.75
N ARG A 202 13.70 5.57 10.51
CA ARG A 202 13.31 6.38 9.35
C ARG A 202 11.84 6.20 8.99
N GLN A 203 11.34 4.96 8.94
CA GLN A 203 9.95 4.68 8.66
C GLN A 203 9.04 5.29 9.75
N LEU A 204 9.43 5.20 11.02
CA LEU A 204 8.72 5.83 12.14
C LEU A 204 8.69 7.35 12.04
N GLU A 205 9.83 7.97 11.74
CA GLU A 205 9.97 9.42 11.51
C GLU A 205 9.00 9.89 10.42
N MET A 206 9.00 9.19 9.27
CA MET A 206 8.13 9.45 8.13
C MET A 206 6.64 9.32 8.48
N LEU A 207 6.23 8.21 9.10
CA LEU A 207 4.82 7.95 9.45
C LEU A 207 4.31 8.97 10.47
N ARG A 208 5.09 9.27 11.52
CA ARG A 208 4.70 10.23 12.55
C ARG A 208 4.59 11.65 11.99
N TRP A 209 5.55 12.05 11.15
CA TRP A 209 5.47 13.34 10.46
C TRP A 209 4.22 13.43 9.58
N LEU A 210 3.92 12.38 8.81
CA LEU A 210 2.78 12.35 7.90
C LEU A 210 1.45 12.47 8.68
N ILE A 211 1.30 11.70 9.75
CA ILE A 211 0.11 11.73 10.62
C ILE A 211 -0.06 13.09 11.30
N ALA A 212 1.03 13.73 11.73
CA ALA A 212 0.97 15.05 12.34
C ALA A 212 0.69 16.18 11.34
N ALA A 213 1.13 16.02 10.08
CA ALA A 213 1.00 17.03 9.04
C ALA A 213 -0.38 17.04 8.36
N LEU A 214 -1.01 15.87 8.21
CA LEU A 214 -2.28 15.74 7.52
C LEU A 214 -3.49 15.90 8.47
N PRO A 215 -4.58 16.52 8.00
CA PRO A 215 -5.81 16.69 8.79
C PRO A 215 -6.64 15.41 8.91
#